data_AF-A0A078RVZ6-F1
#
_entry.id   AF-A0A078RVZ6-F1
#
_cell.length_a   1.000
_cell.length_b   1.000
_cell.length_c   1.000
_cell.angle_alpha   90.00
_cell.angle_beta   90.00
_cell.angle_gamma   90.00
#
_symmetry.space_group_name_H-M   'P 1'
#
loop_
_entity.id
_entity.type
_entity.pdbx_description
1 polymer ?
#
loop_
_entity_poly.entity_id
_entity_poly.type
_entity_poly.pdbx_seq_one_letter_code
_entity_poly.pdbx_strand_id
1 'polypeptide(L)'
;MEKITEFRNTLAVPIHKLSIDSLVQEVCLCPEYFEDIYRLTYDEKQTVSWRAIWVCEKLSEIHPGWFILLYDEIIQRLIDCTHDGSKRLLLSILYNIPIPTPISVDLLNYCLDHMLSPQESIGVQALSIRIAYLLCRKEPELLQELQLILENTELDFYSTGVRTTVRNTLKKIRATKGRE
;
A
#
# COMPACT_ATOMS: atom_id res chain seq x y z
N MET A 1 -6.86 23.52 -14.10
CA MET A 1 -7.14 24.30 -12.87
C MET A 1 -8.59 24.17 -12.42
N GLU A 2 -9.58 24.18 -13.31
CA GLU A 2 -10.98 24.01 -12.91
C GLU A 2 -11.27 22.63 -12.30
N LYS A 3 -10.75 21.55 -12.90
CA LYS A 3 -11.07 20.18 -12.48
C LYS A 3 -10.48 19.77 -11.13
N ILE A 4 -9.22 20.12 -10.86
CA ILE A 4 -8.63 19.89 -9.53
C ILE A 4 -9.43 20.57 -8.41
N THR A 5 -9.96 21.77 -8.63
CA THR A 5 -10.81 22.45 -7.64
C THR A 5 -12.15 21.73 -7.44
N GLU A 6 -12.75 21.23 -8.52
CA GLU A 6 -13.97 20.42 -8.44
C GLU A 6 -13.74 19.13 -7.64
N PHE A 7 -12.69 18.38 -7.95
CA PHE A 7 -12.32 17.17 -7.20
C PHE A 7 -12.03 17.46 -5.74
N ARG A 8 -11.30 18.55 -5.45
CA ARG A 8 -11.02 18.97 -4.08
C ARG A 8 -12.31 19.22 -3.31
N ASN A 9 -13.28 19.90 -3.91
CA ASN A 9 -14.57 20.18 -3.31
C ASN A 9 -15.35 18.89 -3.04
N THR A 10 -15.38 17.97 -4.02
CA THR A 10 -16.00 16.65 -3.87
C THR A 10 -15.34 15.83 -2.77
N LEU A 11 -14.01 15.83 -2.69
CA LEU A 11 -13.26 15.13 -1.64
C LEU A 11 -13.41 15.79 -0.26
N ALA A 12 -13.84 17.04 -0.18
CA ALA A 12 -14.03 17.77 1.07
C ALA A 12 -15.42 17.58 1.71
N VAL A 13 -16.39 16.96 1.01
CA VAL A 13 -17.77 16.78 1.50
C VAL A 13 -17.83 15.82 2.71
N PRO A 14 -18.92 15.80 3.51
CA PRO A 14 -19.10 14.77 4.54
C PRO A 14 -19.05 13.35 3.96
N ILE A 15 -18.53 12.38 4.72
CA ILE A 15 -18.27 11.02 4.20
C ILE A 15 -19.52 10.33 3.61
N HIS A 16 -20.71 10.60 4.16
CA HIS A 16 -21.98 10.04 3.68
C HIS A 16 -22.43 10.61 2.32
N LYS A 17 -21.80 11.68 1.83
CA LYS A 17 -22.03 12.27 0.49
C LYS A 17 -20.90 11.97 -0.49
N LEU A 18 -19.80 11.39 0.00
CA LEU A 18 -18.64 11.09 -0.83
C LEU A 18 -18.87 9.77 -1.59
N SER A 19 -18.67 9.81 -2.90
CA SER A 19 -18.60 8.60 -3.72
C SER A 19 -17.18 8.46 -4.28
N ILE A 20 -16.39 7.55 -3.70
CA ILE A 20 -15.07 7.22 -4.23
C ILE A 20 -15.21 6.54 -5.60
N ASP A 21 -16.16 5.61 -5.74
CA ASP A 21 -16.36 4.86 -6.99
C ASP A 21 -16.73 5.77 -8.17
N SER A 22 -17.51 6.83 -7.94
CA SER A 22 -17.84 7.80 -8.98
C SER A 22 -16.60 8.59 -9.44
N LEU A 23 -15.73 8.98 -8.52
CA LEU A 23 -14.47 9.65 -8.86
C LEU A 23 -13.53 8.70 -9.63
N VAL A 24 -13.44 7.45 -9.20
CA VAL A 24 -12.64 6.42 -9.88
C VAL A 24 -13.16 6.20 -11.31
N GLN A 25 -14.48 6.04 -11.49
CA GLN A 25 -15.10 5.88 -12.80
C GLN A 25 -14.82 7.07 -13.72
N GLU A 26 -14.95 8.29 -13.19
CA GLU A 26 -14.68 9.50 -13.95
C GLU A 26 -13.23 9.58 -14.42
N VAL A 27 -12.26 9.29 -13.56
CA VAL A 27 -10.83 9.28 -13.93
C VAL A 27 -10.52 8.14 -14.90
N CYS A 28 -11.17 6.98 -14.77
CA CYS A 28 -11.03 5.90 -15.75
C CYS A 28 -11.56 6.29 -17.15
N LEU A 29 -12.60 7.12 -17.21
CA LEU A 29 -13.15 7.63 -18.49
C LEU A 29 -12.29 8.75 -19.09
N CYS A 30 -11.67 9.57 -18.24
CA CYS A 30 -10.79 10.68 -18.62
C CYS A 30 -9.43 10.56 -17.89
N PRO A 31 -8.50 9.71 -18.37
CA PRO A 31 -7.21 9.47 -17.70
C PRO A 31 -6.35 10.72 -17.46
N GLU A 32 -6.54 11.78 -18.24
CA GLU A 32 -5.91 13.09 -18.04
C GLU A 32 -6.21 13.71 -16.66
N TYR A 33 -7.29 13.29 -16.00
CA TYR A 33 -7.67 13.74 -14.65
C TYR A 33 -6.88 13.04 -13.54
N PHE A 34 -6.11 12.01 -13.87
CA PHE A 34 -5.27 11.31 -12.89
C PHE A 34 -4.29 12.26 -12.20
N GLU A 35 -3.63 13.15 -12.96
CA GLU A 35 -2.67 14.10 -12.39
C GLU A 35 -3.34 15.03 -11.37
N ASP A 36 -4.54 15.54 -11.68
CA ASP A 36 -5.29 16.41 -10.78
C ASP A 36 -5.66 15.70 -9.47
N ILE A 37 -6.12 14.44 -9.54
CA ILE A 37 -6.40 13.63 -8.34
C ILE A 37 -5.13 13.30 -7.57
N TYR A 38 -4.06 12.93 -8.25
CA TYR A 38 -2.80 12.58 -7.61
C TYR A 38 -2.19 13.79 -6.87
N ARG A 39 -2.27 14.99 -7.45
CA ARG A 39 -1.84 16.22 -6.78
C ARG A 39 -2.61 16.50 -5.49
N LEU A 40 -3.90 16.18 -5.44
CA LEU A 40 -4.72 16.33 -4.22
C LEU A 40 -4.33 15.39 -3.09
N THR A 41 -3.52 14.36 -3.36
CA THR A 41 -2.94 13.54 -2.29
C THR A 41 -1.97 14.33 -1.41
N TYR A 42 -1.52 15.52 -1.84
CA TYR A 42 -0.69 16.47 -1.09
C TYR A 42 -1.50 17.64 -0.49
N ASP A 43 -2.83 17.58 -0.52
CA ASP A 43 -3.66 18.66 0.04
C ASP A 43 -3.38 18.87 1.52
N GLU A 44 -3.24 20.14 1.93
CA GLU A 44 -3.01 20.53 3.33
C GLU A 44 -4.12 19.99 4.26
N LYS A 45 -5.35 19.83 3.74
CA LYS A 45 -6.44 19.24 4.49
C LYS A 45 -6.29 17.71 4.48
N GLN A 46 -5.85 17.14 5.61
CA GLN A 46 -5.68 15.70 5.82
C GLN A 46 -6.84 14.83 5.28
N THR A 47 -8.09 15.27 5.43
CA THR A 47 -9.24 14.51 4.92
C THR A 47 -9.29 14.45 3.40
N VAL A 48 -8.92 15.53 2.71
CA VAL A 48 -8.86 15.58 1.24
C VAL A 48 -7.69 14.73 0.75
N SER A 49 -6.50 14.94 1.33
CA SER A 49 -5.30 14.14 1.02
C SER A 49 -5.58 12.64 1.18
N TRP A 50 -6.08 12.22 2.34
CA TRP A 50 -6.39 10.81 2.61
C TRP A 50 -7.40 10.22 1.61
N ARG A 51 -8.45 10.96 1.25
CA ARG A 51 -9.45 10.48 0.30
C ARG A 51 -8.95 10.47 -1.14
N ALA A 52 -8.09 11.41 -1.53
CA ALA A 52 -7.41 11.37 -2.81
C ALA A 52 -6.50 10.13 -2.91
N ILE A 53 -5.79 9.78 -1.83
CA ILE A 53 -5.00 8.54 -1.77
C ILE A 53 -5.93 7.32 -1.90
N TRP A 54 -7.13 7.36 -1.34
CA TRP A 54 -8.11 6.28 -1.49
C TRP A 54 -8.60 6.13 -2.95
N VAL A 55 -8.87 7.23 -3.65
CA VAL A 55 -9.15 7.18 -5.09
C VAL A 55 -7.97 6.57 -5.85
N CYS A 56 -6.74 6.99 -5.54
CA CYS A 56 -5.52 6.44 -6.14
C CYS A 56 -5.35 4.94 -5.86
N GLU A 57 -5.69 4.49 -4.65
CA GLU A 57 -5.66 3.07 -4.27
C GLU A 57 -6.58 2.24 -5.16
N LYS A 58 -7.81 2.70 -5.38
CA LYS A 58 -8.75 2.06 -6.32
C LYS A 58 -8.29 2.11 -7.76
N LEU A 59 -7.72 3.24 -8.20
CA LEU A 59 -7.12 3.32 -9.52
C LEU A 59 -5.93 2.37 -9.68
N SER A 60 -5.14 2.12 -8.64
CA SER A 60 -4.00 1.19 -8.69
C SER A 60 -4.44 -0.27 -8.85
N GLU A 61 -5.62 -0.64 -8.35
CA GLU A 61 -6.22 -1.97 -8.56
C GLU A 61 -6.59 -2.18 -10.04
N ILE A 62 -7.02 -1.13 -10.73
CA ILE A 62 -7.54 -1.17 -12.13
C ILE A 62 -6.42 -0.91 -13.14
N HIS A 63 -5.59 0.10 -12.88
CA HIS A 63 -4.55 0.62 -13.75
C HIS A 63 -3.20 0.74 -12.98
N PRO A 64 -2.60 -0.38 -12.53
CA PRO A 64 -1.34 -0.33 -11.78
C PRO A 64 -0.20 0.34 -12.57
N GLY A 65 -0.26 0.31 -13.91
CA GLY A 65 0.70 0.96 -14.79
C GLY A 65 0.84 2.47 -14.59
N TRP A 66 -0.21 3.15 -14.13
CA TRP A 66 -0.19 4.61 -13.90
C TRP A 66 0.71 5.01 -12.73
N PHE A 67 1.01 4.08 -11.83
CA PHE A 67 1.78 4.33 -10.61
C PHE A 67 3.24 3.87 -10.70
N ILE A 68 3.65 3.21 -11.80
CA ILE A 68 5.01 2.67 -11.96
C ILE A 68 6.06 3.79 -11.83
N LEU A 69 5.84 4.92 -12.50
CA LEU A 69 6.78 6.06 -12.46
C LEU A 69 6.73 6.84 -11.13
N LEU A 70 5.74 6.55 -10.28
CA LEU A 70 5.54 7.19 -8.97
C LEU A 70 6.02 6.30 -7.81
N TYR A 71 6.62 5.14 -8.11
CA TYR A 71 6.93 4.12 -7.11
C TYR A 71 7.81 4.63 -5.97
N ASP A 72 8.96 5.24 -6.31
CA ASP A 72 9.91 5.74 -5.32
C ASP A 72 9.33 6.93 -4.54
N GLU A 73 8.58 7.80 -5.20
CA GLU A 73 7.86 8.90 -4.56
C GLU A 73 6.86 8.39 -3.52
N ILE A 74 6.07 7.37 -3.87
CA ILE A 74 5.09 6.76 -2.95
C ILE A 74 5.79 6.12 -1.74
N ILE A 75 6.98 5.54 -1.92
CA ILE A 75 7.79 4.99 -0.82
C ILE A 75 8.24 6.11 0.12
N GLN A 76 8.82 7.20 -0.40
CA GLN A 76 9.25 8.32 0.44
C GLN A 76 8.08 8.90 1.24
N ARG A 77 6.92 9.06 0.59
CA ARG A 77 5.70 9.51 1.27
C ARG A 77 5.24 8.53 2.35
N LEU A 78 5.36 7.23 2.12
CA LEU A 78 4.98 6.21 3.10
C LEU A 78 5.86 6.32 4.36
N ILE A 79 7.16 6.55 4.18
CA ILE A 79 8.14 6.73 5.26
C ILE A 79 7.78 7.96 6.11
N ASP A 80 7.43 9.07 5.46
CA ASP A 80 7.09 10.33 6.16
C ASP A 80 5.65 10.35 6.74
N CYS A 81 4.82 9.36 6.41
CA CYS A 81 3.40 9.39 6.74
C CYS A 81 3.11 8.98 8.19
N THR A 82 2.46 9.86 8.94
CA THR A 82 2.02 9.58 10.33
C THR A 82 0.56 9.11 10.42
N HIS A 83 -0.25 9.36 9.41
CA HIS A 83 -1.67 8.99 9.40
C HIS A 83 -1.87 7.52 9.00
N ASP A 84 -2.30 6.67 9.94
CA ASP A 84 -2.49 5.23 9.74
C ASP A 84 -3.34 4.86 8.52
N GLY A 85 -4.44 5.58 8.30
CA GLY A 85 -5.32 5.34 7.15
C GLY A 85 -4.62 5.61 5.81
N SER A 86 -3.69 6.58 5.79
CA SER A 86 -2.90 6.92 4.60
C SER A 86 -1.76 5.93 4.40
N LYS A 87 -1.02 5.56 5.46
CA LYS A 87 0.01 4.50 5.41
C LYS A 87 -0.56 3.23 4.78
N ARG A 88 -1.73 2.77 5.26
CA ARG A 88 -2.39 1.57 4.73
C ARG A 88 -2.72 1.70 3.24
N LEU A 89 -3.21 2.86 2.79
CA LEU A 89 -3.57 3.04 1.38
C LEU A 89 -2.33 3.16 0.47
N LEU A 90 -1.27 3.83 0.93
CA LEU A 90 0.01 3.91 0.20
C LEU A 90 0.64 2.52 0.06
N LEU A 91 0.64 1.71 1.12
CA LEU A 91 1.05 0.31 1.05
C LEU A 91 0.19 -0.51 0.08
N SER A 92 -1.12 -0.28 0.05
CA SER A 92 -2.02 -0.98 -0.89
C SER A 92 -1.70 -0.62 -2.34
N ILE A 93 -1.44 0.67 -2.62
CA ILE A 93 -0.97 1.12 -3.95
C ILE A 93 0.32 0.38 -4.33
N LEU A 94 1.34 0.39 -3.45
CA LEU A 94 2.61 -0.30 -3.70
C LEU A 94 2.45 -1.81 -3.88
N TYR A 95 1.48 -2.42 -3.19
CA TYR A 95 1.16 -3.85 -3.32
C TYR A 95 0.55 -4.20 -4.68
N ASN A 96 -0.18 -3.27 -5.30
CA ASN A 96 -0.82 -3.47 -6.61
C ASN A 96 0.14 -3.24 -7.78
N ILE A 97 1.23 -2.50 -7.57
CA ILE A 97 2.23 -2.22 -8.60
C ILE A 97 3.15 -3.45 -8.79
N PRO A 98 3.55 -3.79 -10.03
CA PRO A 98 4.58 -4.80 -10.27
C PRO A 98 5.87 -4.46 -9.51
N ILE A 99 6.42 -5.44 -8.79
CA ILE A 99 7.69 -5.25 -8.07
C ILE A 99 8.82 -4.97 -9.07
N PRO A 100 9.54 -3.83 -8.95
CA PRO A 100 10.64 -3.50 -9.84
C PRO A 100 11.81 -4.47 -9.68
N THR A 101 12.72 -4.46 -10.65
CA THR A 101 14.00 -5.17 -10.59
C THR A 101 15.10 -4.16 -10.91
N PRO A 102 16.04 -3.88 -9.99
CA PRO A 102 16.18 -4.47 -8.65
C PRO A 102 15.03 -4.10 -7.69
N ILE A 103 14.87 -4.88 -6.62
CA ILE A 103 13.87 -4.60 -5.57
C ILE A 103 14.25 -3.32 -4.80
N SER A 104 13.27 -2.60 -4.27
CA SER A 104 13.52 -1.45 -3.41
C SER A 104 13.92 -1.88 -2.01
N VAL A 105 15.14 -1.49 -1.60
CA VAL A 105 15.66 -1.71 -0.25
C VAL A 105 14.90 -0.88 0.78
N ASP A 106 14.55 0.36 0.44
CA ASP A 106 13.80 1.25 1.34
C ASP A 106 12.42 0.69 1.68
N LEU A 107 11.70 0.18 0.68
CA LEU A 107 10.41 -0.46 0.93
C LEU A 107 10.56 -1.76 1.72
N LEU A 108 11.61 -2.56 1.46
CA LEU A 108 11.85 -3.77 2.23
C LEU A 108 12.10 -3.45 3.70
N ASN A 109 12.99 -2.50 4.01
CA ASN A 109 13.29 -2.08 5.36
C ASN A 109 12.03 -1.57 6.08
N TYR A 110 11.27 -0.68 5.42
CA TYR A 110 9.98 -0.24 5.94
C TYR A 110 9.06 -1.42 6.26
N CYS A 111 8.92 -2.39 5.34
CA CYS A 111 8.04 -3.52 5.60
C CYS A 111 8.52 -4.37 6.78
N LEU A 112 9.82 -4.61 6.91
CA LEU A 112 10.40 -5.40 8.01
C LEU A 112 10.23 -4.71 9.37
N ASP A 113 10.45 -3.41 9.43
CA ASP A 113 10.32 -2.62 10.67
C ASP A 113 8.85 -2.54 11.15
N HIS A 114 7.90 -2.52 10.21
CA HIS A 114 6.49 -2.28 10.52
C HIS A 114 5.62 -3.55 10.56
N MET A 115 6.02 -4.67 9.93
CA MET A 115 5.17 -5.87 9.79
C MET A 115 4.73 -6.52 11.11
N LEU A 116 5.52 -6.37 12.16
CA LEU A 116 5.29 -6.92 13.50
C LEU A 116 5.31 -5.84 14.59
N SER A 117 5.29 -4.55 14.21
CA SER A 117 5.26 -3.47 15.20
C SER A 117 3.88 -3.41 15.87
N PRO A 118 3.76 -3.48 17.21
CA PRO A 118 2.48 -3.42 17.90
C PRO A 118 1.82 -2.03 17.85
N GLN A 119 2.58 -0.99 17.47
CA GLN A 119 2.06 0.36 17.27
C GLN A 119 1.35 0.54 15.93
N GLU A 120 1.57 -0.38 14.99
CA GLU A 120 0.97 -0.30 13.68
C GLU A 120 -0.44 -0.87 13.66
N SER A 121 -1.29 -0.27 12.82
CA SER A 121 -2.61 -0.83 12.57
C SER A 121 -2.50 -2.23 11.95
N ILE A 122 -3.50 -3.07 12.22
CA ILE A 122 -3.58 -4.44 11.66
C ILE A 122 -3.44 -4.45 10.13
N GLY A 123 -3.99 -3.45 9.45
CA GLY A 123 -3.92 -3.32 8.00
C GLY A 123 -2.51 -3.01 7.50
N VAL A 124 -1.78 -2.14 8.20
CA VAL A 124 -0.37 -1.82 7.88
C VAL A 124 0.48 -3.07 8.10
N GLN A 125 0.38 -3.72 9.26
CA GLN A 125 1.11 -4.96 9.55
C GLN A 125 0.87 -6.02 8.46
N ALA A 126 -0.40 -6.28 8.13
CA ALA A 126 -0.75 -7.30 7.14
C ALA A 126 -0.23 -6.98 5.73
N LEU A 127 -0.28 -5.71 5.30
CA LEU A 127 0.27 -5.29 4.00
C LEU A 127 1.80 -5.38 4.00
N SER A 128 2.47 -4.93 5.06
CA SER A 128 3.93 -5.02 5.21
C SER A 128 4.41 -6.48 5.13
N ILE A 129 3.74 -7.43 5.81
CA ILE A 129 4.08 -8.87 5.68
C ILE A 129 3.97 -9.33 4.22
N ARG A 130 2.89 -8.94 3.54
CA ARG A 130 2.62 -9.37 2.16
C ARG A 130 3.62 -8.78 1.18
N ILE A 131 3.98 -7.51 1.34
CA ILE A 131 4.95 -6.81 0.47
C ILE A 131 6.36 -7.35 0.75
N ALA A 132 6.77 -7.51 2.02
CA ALA A 132 8.04 -8.14 2.37
C ALA A 132 8.20 -9.50 1.68
N TYR A 133 7.16 -10.34 1.70
CA TYR A 133 7.17 -11.60 0.95
C TYR A 133 7.34 -11.41 -0.57
N LEU A 134 6.65 -10.43 -1.17
CA LEU A 134 6.76 -10.17 -2.62
C LEU A 134 8.15 -9.68 -3.03
N LEU A 135 8.82 -8.92 -2.18
CA LEU A 135 10.20 -8.46 -2.38
C LEU A 135 11.17 -9.63 -2.17
N CYS A 136 11.11 -10.29 -1.01
CA CYS A 136 12.03 -11.37 -0.64
C CYS A 136 11.94 -12.58 -1.58
N ARG A 137 10.78 -12.92 -2.17
CA ARG A 137 10.67 -14.08 -3.08
C ARG A 137 11.49 -13.96 -4.37
N LYS A 138 12.11 -12.80 -4.62
CA LYS A 138 13.03 -12.59 -5.75
C LYS A 138 14.44 -13.08 -5.43
N GLU A 139 14.80 -13.19 -4.15
CA GLU A 139 16.14 -13.54 -3.67
C GLU A 139 16.03 -14.65 -2.61
N PRO A 140 16.53 -15.87 -2.85
CA PRO A 140 16.35 -17.01 -1.94
C PRO A 140 16.84 -16.77 -0.50
N GLU A 141 17.93 -16.03 -0.33
CA GLU A 141 18.50 -15.69 0.97
C GLU A 141 17.55 -14.78 1.78
N LEU A 142 17.04 -13.70 1.16
CA LEU A 142 16.06 -12.82 1.79
C LEU A 142 14.74 -13.55 2.11
N LEU A 143 14.33 -14.49 1.25
CA LEU A 143 13.14 -15.31 1.50
C LEU A 143 13.33 -16.23 2.71
N GLN A 144 14.53 -16.77 2.90
CA GLN A 144 14.86 -17.58 4.06
C GLN A 144 14.90 -16.76 5.35
N GLU A 145 15.47 -15.56 5.32
CA GLU A 145 15.48 -14.65 6.47
C GLU A 145 14.05 -14.28 6.90
N LEU A 146 13.21 -13.87 5.93
CA LEU A 146 11.80 -13.56 6.21
C LEU A 146 11.06 -14.76 6.80
N GLN A 147 11.31 -15.96 6.29
CA GLN A 147 10.72 -17.18 6.84
C GLN A 147 11.10 -17.37 8.32
N LEU A 148 12.38 -17.21 8.65
CA LEU A 148 12.90 -17.39 10.00
C LEU A 148 12.28 -16.38 10.97
N ILE A 149 12.16 -15.11 10.57
CA ILE A 149 11.51 -14.07 11.39
C ILE A 149 10.08 -14.47 11.71
N LEU A 150 9.31 -14.85 10.68
CA LEU A 150 7.90 -15.20 10.83
C LEU A 150 7.66 -16.50 11.62
N GLU A 151 8.55 -17.49 11.53
CA GLU A 151 8.46 -18.75 12.28
C GLU A 151 8.81 -18.58 13.76
N ASN A 152 9.72 -17.66 14.10
CA ASN A 152 10.13 -17.39 15.48
C ASN A 152 9.29 -16.31 16.18
N THR A 153 8.28 -15.75 15.52
CA THR A 153 7.42 -14.73 16.12
C THR A 153 6.39 -15.38 17.07
N GLU A 154 6.33 -14.89 18.31
CA GLU A 154 5.29 -15.27 19.27
C GLU A 154 3.94 -14.65 18.87
N LEU A 155 3.16 -15.42 18.10
CA LEU A 155 1.93 -14.94 17.46
C LEU A 155 0.80 -14.59 18.44
N ASP A 156 0.84 -15.06 19.68
CA ASP A 156 -0.25 -14.87 20.65
C ASP A 156 -0.45 -13.40 21.08
N PHE A 157 0.58 -12.56 20.89
CA PHE A 157 0.50 -11.12 21.11
C PHE A 157 -0.13 -10.33 19.95
N TYR A 158 -0.47 -11.00 18.85
CA TYR A 158 -0.97 -10.34 17.63
C TYR A 158 -2.43 -10.64 17.36
N SER A 159 -3.08 -9.69 16.66
CA SER A 159 -4.47 -9.84 16.25
C SER A 159 -4.69 -11.07 15.35
N THR A 160 -5.91 -11.59 15.31
CA THR A 160 -6.28 -12.70 14.42
C THR A 160 -5.96 -12.41 12.94
N GLY A 161 -6.09 -11.15 12.51
CA GLY A 161 -5.76 -10.73 11.14
C GLY A 161 -4.27 -10.89 10.81
N VAL A 162 -3.39 -10.46 11.73
CA VAL A 162 -1.93 -10.59 11.58
C VAL A 162 -1.54 -12.06 11.63
N ARG A 163 -2.00 -12.81 12.63
CA ARG A 163 -1.72 -14.26 12.76
C ARG A 163 -2.09 -15.04 11.51
N THR A 164 -3.25 -14.73 10.93
CA THR A 164 -3.70 -15.34 9.68
C THR A 164 -2.79 -14.96 8.50
N THR A 165 -2.38 -13.69 8.43
CA THR A 165 -1.47 -13.20 7.39
C THR A 165 -0.10 -13.87 7.46
N VAL A 166 0.48 -14.01 8.66
CA VAL A 166 1.74 -14.73 8.87
C VAL A 166 1.62 -16.18 8.41
N ARG A 167 0.59 -16.92 8.88
CA ARG A 167 0.37 -18.33 8.49
C ARG A 167 0.21 -18.51 6.98
N ASN A 168 -0.57 -17.64 6.34
CA ASN A 168 -0.76 -17.67 4.88
C ASN A 168 0.53 -17.35 4.12
N THR A 169 1.35 -16.45 4.65
CA THR A 169 2.64 -16.08 4.05
C THR A 169 3.65 -17.22 4.18
N LEU A 170 3.78 -17.84 5.35
CA LEU A 170 4.60 -19.04 5.53
C LEU A 170 4.20 -20.19 4.60
N LYS A 171 2.89 -20.40 4.40
CA LYS A 171 2.39 -21.38 3.43
C LYS A 171 2.84 -21.06 2.00
N LYS A 172 2.82 -19.78 1.61
CA LYS A 172 3.31 -19.32 0.29
C LYS A 172 4.82 -19.51 0.15
N ILE A 173 5.60 -19.16 1.17
CA ILE A 173 7.07 -19.34 1.17
C ILE A 173 7.44 -20.80 0.92
N ARG A 174 6.83 -21.74 1.65
CA ARG A 174 7.06 -23.18 1.49
C ARG A 174 6.70 -23.68 0.09
N ALA A 175 5.60 -23.17 -0.47
CA ALA A 175 5.19 -23.51 -1.83
C ALA A 175 6.12 -22.94 -2.91
N THR A 176 6.74 -21.78 -2.66
CA THR A 176 7.73 -21.18 -3.59
C THR A 176 9.02 -21.99 -3.62
N LYS A 177 9.54 -22.42 -2.46
CA LYS A 177 10.75 -23.25 -2.37
C LYS A 177 10.59 -24.65 -2.97
N GLY A 178 9.38 -25.22 -2.95
CA GLY A 178 9.13 -26.55 -3.53
C GLY A 178 8.98 -26.56 -5.06
N ARG A 179 9.12 -25.41 -5.74
CA ARG A 179 9.06 -25.29 -7.21
C ARG A 179 10.44 -25.16 -7.87
N GLU A 180 11.48 -25.04 -7.05
CA GLU A 180 12.89 -25.08 -7.43
C GLU A 180 13.41 -26.52 -7.34
#